data_AF-A0A377F6I1-F1
#
_entry.id   AF-A0A377F6I1-F1
#
_cell.length_a   1.000
_cell.length_b   1.000
_cell.length_c   1.000
_cell.angle_alpha   90.00
_cell.angle_beta   90.00
_cell.angle_gamma   90.00
#
_symmetry.space_group_name_H-M   'P 1'
#
loop_
_entity.id
_entity.type
_entity.pdbx_description
1 polymer ?
#
loop_
_entity_poly.entity_id
_entity_poly.type
_entity_poly.pdbx_seq_one_letter_code
_entity_poly.pdbx_strand_id
1 'polypeptide(L)' 'MFMWTDAIERGPEMTALRDGVRGKDKLDVPIKMIWNYAGNCLINQHSEINRTHEILQDDKKCELIVVIDCHMTSSAKIC' A
#
# COMPACT_ATOMS: atom_id res chain seq x y z
N MET A 1 9.28 -1.94 3.91
CA MET A 1 8.15 -2.87 3.66
C MET A 1 6.88 -2.50 4.41
N PHE A 2 6.92 -1.94 5.63
CA PHE A 2 5.69 -1.72 6.40
C PHE A 2 4.98 -0.36 6.17
N MET A 3 5.69 0.67 5.70
CA MET A 3 5.13 2.03 5.66
C MET A 3 4.21 2.31 4.47
N TRP A 4 3.96 1.36 3.57
CA TRP A 4 3.16 1.64 2.36
C TRP A 4 1.68 1.84 2.69
N THR A 5 1.15 1.17 3.72
CA THR A 5 -0.22 1.40 4.20
C THR A 5 -0.37 2.84 4.73
N ASP A 6 0.65 3.34 5.41
CA ASP A 6 0.68 4.70 5.93
C ASP A 6 0.82 5.72 4.80
N ALA A 7 1.53 5.37 3.72
CA ALA A 7 1.61 6.21 2.53
C ALA A 7 0.26 6.35 1.80
N ILE A 8 -0.66 5.39 1.97
CA ILE A 8 -2.04 5.45 1.48
C ILE A 8 -2.92 6.27 2.44
N GLU A 9 -2.83 6.05 3.75
CA GLU A 9 -3.71 6.73 4.71
C GLU A 9 -3.30 8.17 5.04
N ARG A 10 -2.01 8.40 5.25
CA ARG A 10 -1.44 9.66 5.77
C ARG A 10 -0.27 10.17 4.95
N GLY A 11 -0.25 9.89 3.64
CA GLY A 11 0.82 10.29 2.73
C GLY A 11 1.32 11.73 2.94
N PRO A 12 0.46 12.76 2.95
CA PRO A 12 0.84 14.15 3.15
C PRO A 12 1.57 14.48 4.46
N GLU A 13 1.50 13.61 5.46
CA GLU A 13 2.20 13.74 6.73
C GLU A 13 3.57 13.05 6.73
N MET A 14 3.86 12.20 5.73
CA MET A 14 5.13 11.48 5.66
C MET A 14 6.26 12.40 5.21
N THR A 15 7.32 12.47 6.00
CA THR A 15 8.45 13.40 5.77
C THR A 15 9.77 12.66 5.49
N ALA A 16 10.74 13.39 4.96
CA ALA A 16 12.10 12.88 4.75
C ALA A 16 12.76 12.44 6.06
N LEU A 17 12.56 13.20 7.14
CA LEU A 17 13.22 12.95 8.43
C LEU A 17 12.57 11.82 9.23
N ARG A 18 11.23 11.77 9.29
CA ARG A 18 10.50 10.78 10.11
C ARG A 18 10.24 9.48 9.37
N ASP A 19 9.92 9.56 8.07
CA ASP A 19 9.34 8.45 7.31
C ASP A 19 10.23 8.01 6.14
N GLY A 20 11.35 8.70 5.90
CA GLY A 20 12.35 8.33 4.89
C GLY A 20 11.96 8.67 3.45
N VAL A 21 11.09 9.67 3.24
CA VAL A 21 10.79 10.21 1.91
C VAL A 21 12.08 10.69 1.24
N ARG A 22 12.27 10.36 -0.05
CA ARG A 22 13.47 10.70 -0.81
C ARG A 22 13.13 11.65 -1.96
N GLY A 23 14.05 12.56 -2.27
CA GLY A 23 13.89 13.53 -3.37
C GLY A 23 12.95 14.69 -3.07
N LYS A 24 12.30 14.72 -1.91
CA LYS A 24 11.46 15.82 -1.41
C LYS A 24 11.35 15.77 0.12
N ASP A 25 10.99 16.88 0.75
CA ASP A 25 10.81 16.98 2.21
C ASP A 25 9.60 16.18 2.73
N LYS A 26 8.57 15.97 1.90
CA LYS A 26 7.37 15.18 2.20
C LYS A 26 6.68 14.67 0.93
N LEU A 27 5.78 13.70 1.08
CA LEU A 27 4.84 13.34 0.01
C LEU A 27 3.76 14.44 -0.11
N ASP A 28 3.40 14.83 -1.33
CA ASP A 28 2.34 15.83 -1.55
C ASP A 28 0.95 15.20 -1.55
N VAL A 29 0.88 13.96 -2.03
CA VAL A 29 -0.35 13.20 -2.19
C VAL A 29 -0.14 11.78 -1.66
N PRO A 30 -1.19 11.11 -1.16
CA PRO A 30 -1.12 9.70 -0.81
C PRO A 30 -0.86 8.81 -2.03
N ILE A 31 -0.36 7.60 -1.79
CA ILE A 31 -0.31 6.56 -2.83
C ILE A 31 -1.75 6.14 -3.16
N LYS A 32 -2.11 6.25 -4.44
CA LYS A 32 -3.43 5.87 -4.96
C LYS A 32 -3.43 4.60 -5.81
N MET A 33 -2.24 4.15 -6.23
CA MET A 33 -2.08 3.00 -7.10
C MET A 33 -1.02 2.04 -6.54
N ILE A 34 -1.33 0.76 -6.54
CA ILE A 34 -0.39 -0.32 -6.20
C ILE A 34 -0.19 -1.22 -7.41
N TRP A 35 1.08 -1.53 -7.69
CA TRP A 35 1.49 -2.55 -8.65
C TRP A 35 2.11 -3.73 -7.90
N ASN A 36 1.36 -4.82 -7.75
CA ASN A 36 1.79 -6.02 -7.03
C ASN A 36 2.16 -7.14 -8.01
N TYR A 37 3.46 -7.36 -8.18
CA TYR A 37 3.99 -8.36 -9.11
C TYR A 37 4.52 -9.58 -8.35
N ALA A 38 3.97 -10.76 -8.64
CA ALA A 38 4.37 -12.06 -8.09
C ALA A 38 4.57 -12.03 -6.56
N GLY A 39 3.63 -11.42 -5.83
CA GLY A 39 3.81 -11.07 -4.42
C GLY A 39 2.56 -11.30 -3.58
N ASN A 40 2.76 -11.77 -2.35
CA ASN A 40 1.71 -11.86 -1.33
C ASN A 40 1.94 -10.85 -0.18
N CYS A 41 2.60 -9.75 -0.50
CA CYS A 41 3.01 -8.71 0.43
C CYS A 41 1.89 -7.79 0.88
N LEU A 42 0.80 -7.70 0.12
CA LEU A 42 -0.31 -6.83 0.50
C LEU A 42 -1.08 -7.35 1.70
N ILE A 43 -1.09 -8.67 1.91
CA ILE A 43 -1.92 -9.31 2.93
C ILE A 43 -1.12 -10.28 3.77
N ASN A 44 -0.70 -11.42 3.21
CA ASN A 44 -0.18 -12.51 4.03
C ASN A 44 1.23 -12.27 4.60
N GLN A 45 1.99 -11.34 4.03
CA GLN A 45 3.36 -11.02 4.47
C GLN A 45 3.48 -9.63 5.10
N HIS A 46 2.34 -9.01 5.44
CA HIS A 46 2.27 -7.77 6.20
C HIS A 46 1.68 -8.05 7.58
N SER A 47 2.12 -7.31 8.59
CA SER A 47 1.53 -7.37 9.94
C SER A 47 0.21 -6.62 9.93
N GLU A 48 -0.70 -6.89 10.86
CA GLU A 48 -1.99 -6.18 10.91
C GLU A 48 -2.82 -6.38 9.62
N ILE A 49 -3.04 -7.65 9.25
CA ILE A 49 -3.75 -8.02 8.03
C ILE A 49 -5.17 -7.44 7.96
N ASN A 50 -5.86 -7.31 9.11
CA ASN A 50 -7.23 -6.80 9.17
C ASN A 50 -7.29 -5.31 8.82
N ARG A 51 -6.43 -4.50 9.44
CA ARG A 51 -6.29 -3.07 9.09
C ARG A 51 -5.93 -2.91 7.61
N THR A 52 -5.02 -3.74 7.13
CA THR A 52 -4.57 -3.66 5.73
C THR A 52 -5.69 -4.02 4.76
N HIS A 53 -6.48 -5.04 5.09
CA HIS A 53 -7.68 -5.38 4.34
C HIS A 53 -8.67 -4.21 4.30
N GLU A 54 -8.94 -3.54 5.42
CA GLU A 54 -9.81 -2.35 5.47
C GLU A 54 -9.31 -1.21 4.59
N ILE A 55 -7.99 -0.92 4.61
CA ILE A 55 -7.39 0.13 3.78
C ILE A 55 -7.53 -0.19 2.29
N LEU A 56 -7.30 -1.44 1.90
CA LEU A 56 -7.34 -1.87 0.49
C LEU A 56 -8.76 -2.00 -0.07
N GLN A 57 -9.79 -2.13 0.78
CA GLN A 57 -11.20 -2.14 0.37
C GLN A 57 -11.80 -0.74 0.16
N ASP A 58 -11.11 0.31 0.61
CA ASP A 58 -11.56 1.71 0.45
C ASP A 58 -11.06 2.29 -0.88
N ASP A 59 -11.94 2.33 -1.87
CA ASP A 59 -11.69 2.84 -3.23
C ASP A 59 -11.39 4.35 -3.27
N LYS A 60 -11.67 5.10 -2.21
CA LYS A 60 -11.28 6.51 -2.08
C LYS A 60 -9.86 6.67 -1.58
N LYS A 61 -9.32 5.65 -0.92
CA LYS A 61 -7.92 5.60 -0.47
C LYS A 61 -7.04 5.03 -1.56
N CYS A 62 -7.16 3.73 -1.87
CA CYS A 62 -6.39 3.08 -2.93
C CYS A 62 -7.29 2.82 -4.14
N GLU A 63 -7.21 3.71 -5.13
CA GLU A 63 -8.12 3.75 -6.27
C GLU A 63 -7.85 2.65 -7.31
N LEU A 64 -6.63 2.10 -7.34
CA LEU A 64 -6.27 1.04 -8.28
C LEU A 64 -5.23 0.08 -7.69
N ILE A 65 -5.50 -1.22 -7.78
CA ILE A 65 -4.52 -2.26 -7.49
C ILE A 65 -4.41 -3.18 -8.70
N VAL A 66 -3.20 -3.31 -9.23
CA VAL A 66 -2.90 -4.25 -10.31
C VAL A 66 -2.10 -5.40 -9.73
N VAL A 67 -2.65 -6.61 -9.81
CA VAL A 67 -1.96 -7.85 -9.41
C VAL A 67 -1.58 -8.64 -10.65
N ILE A 68 -0.30 -9.00 -10.74
CA ILE A 68 0.23 -9.87 -11.78
C ILE A 68 0.82 -11.08 -11.09
N ASP A 69 0.13 -12.21 -11.18
CA ASP A 69 0.51 -13.43 -10.50
C ASP A 69 0.14 -14.66 -11.35
N CYS A 70 0.91 -15.73 -11.20
CA CYS A 70 0.60 -17.02 -11.83
C CYS A 70 -0.40 -17.82 -10.97
N HIS A 71 -0.51 -17.49 -9.69
CA HIS A 71 -1.38 -18.18 -8.73
C HIS A 71 -2.34 -17.19 -8.08
N MET A 72 -3.52 -17.69 -7.69
CA MET A 72 -4.48 -16.90 -6.93
C MET A 72 -4.01 -16.77 -5.47
N THR A 73 -3.11 -15.83 -5.21
CA THR A 73 -2.61 -15.51 -3.87
C THR A 73 -3.65 -14.76 -3.04
N SER A 74 -3.47 -14.71 -1.71
CA SER A 74 -4.39 -13.94 -0.85
C SER A 74 -4.43 -12.46 -1.22
N SER A 75 -3.29 -11.90 -1.67
CA SER A 75 -3.23 -10.54 -2.20
C SER A 75 -3.99 -10.39 -3.52
N ALA A 76 -3.95 -11.40 -4.40
CA ALA A 76 -4.73 -11.40 -5.65
C ALA A 76 -6.25 -11.46 -5.42
N LYS A 77 -6.70 -12.15 -4.36
CA LYS A 77 -8.14 -12.27 -4.03
C LYS A 77 -8.79 -10.97 -3.54
N ILE A 78 -7.99 -10.01 -3.09
CA ILE A 78 -8.47 -8.78 -2.43
C ILE A 78 -8.60 -7.60 -3.41
N CYS A 79 -8.11 -7.78 -4.64
CA CYS A 79 -8.26 -6.85 -5.76
C CYS A 79 -9.47 -7.26 -6.59
#